data_AF-A0A5C6CHP7-F1
#
_entry.id   AF-A0A5C6CHP7-F1
#
_cell.length_a   1.000
_cell.length_b   1.000
_cell.length_c   1.000
_cell.angle_alpha   90.00
_cell.angle_beta   90.00
_cell.angle_gamma   90.00
#
_symmetry.space_group_name_H-M   'P 1'
#
loop_
_entity.id
_entity.type
_entity.pdbx_description
1 polymer ?
#
loop_
_entity_poly.entity_id
_entity_poly.type
_entity_poly.pdbx_seq_one_letter_code
_entity_poly.pdbx_strand_id
1 'polypeptide(L)'
;MQSQPPITDSPWLWFAIFPAVGLVAILATGGKFGDRQANIERQGQARTAVAEGSLDINEDSTGRKSSSGVPHYSQPGETQVKLWPLVVTLSVITLASLGMLVRERLFSRSAIAEQDSAERRG
;
A
#
# COMPACT_ATOMS: atom_id res chain seq x y z
N MET A 1 11.31 17.84 -39.30
CA MET A 1 11.74 16.99 -38.16
C MET A 1 10.63 16.97 -37.12
N GLN A 2 9.71 16.00 -37.18
CA GLN A 2 8.73 15.84 -36.09
C GLN A 2 9.45 15.21 -34.89
N SER A 3 9.72 16.02 -33.86
CA SER A 3 10.28 15.54 -32.61
C SER A 3 9.23 14.76 -31.83
N GLN A 4 9.54 13.52 -31.45
CA GLN A 4 8.66 12.70 -30.63
C GLN A 4 8.38 13.43 -29.30
N PRO A 5 7.13 13.46 -28.81
CA PRO A 5 6.80 14.19 -27.60
C PRO A 5 7.62 13.68 -26.40
N PRO A 6 8.11 14.59 -25.54
CA PRO A 6 8.94 14.21 -24.40
C PRO A 6 8.16 13.31 -23.44
N ILE A 7 8.86 12.39 -22.77
CA ILE A 7 8.21 11.39 -21.89
C ILE A 7 7.48 12.01 -20.69
N THR A 8 7.91 13.19 -20.29
CA THR A 8 7.33 13.98 -19.21
C THR A 8 5.90 14.44 -19.50
N ASP A 9 5.49 14.47 -20.77
CA ASP A 9 4.13 14.88 -21.17
C ASP A 9 3.12 13.74 -21.06
N SER A 10 3.57 12.49 -20.88
CA SER A 10 2.66 11.35 -20.70
C SER A 10 2.12 11.34 -19.26
N PRO A 11 0.79 11.41 -19.06
CA PRO A 11 0.20 11.31 -17.73
C PRO A 11 0.49 9.96 -17.07
N TRP A 12 0.68 8.90 -17.86
CA TRP A 12 0.97 7.55 -17.36
C TRP A 12 2.35 7.43 -16.71
N LEU A 13 3.31 8.26 -17.11
CA LEU A 13 4.61 8.34 -16.44
C LEU A 13 4.42 8.78 -14.99
N TRP A 14 3.64 9.84 -14.77
CA TRP A 14 3.41 10.38 -13.44
C TRP A 14 2.62 9.41 -12.56
N PHE A 15 1.59 8.77 -13.12
CA PHE A 15 0.85 7.71 -12.43
C PHE A 15 1.69 6.46 -12.13
N ALA A 16 2.85 6.26 -12.76
CA ALA A 16 3.79 5.22 -12.37
C ALA A 16 4.74 5.68 -11.26
N ILE A 17 5.32 6.89 -11.40
CA ILE A 17 6.38 7.37 -10.49
C ILE A 17 5.84 7.66 -9.08
N PHE A 18 4.71 8.34 -8.94
CA PHE A 18 4.16 8.69 -7.62
C PHE A 18 3.85 7.46 -6.74
N PRO A 19 3.08 6.46 -7.22
CA PRO A 19 2.83 5.27 -6.42
C PRO A 19 4.08 4.39 -6.27
N ALA A 20 5.01 4.39 -7.23
CA ALA A 20 6.29 3.69 -7.06
C ALA A 20 7.11 4.28 -5.91
N VAL A 21 7.19 5.62 -5.79
CA VAL A 21 7.83 6.27 -4.63
C VAL A 21 7.09 5.92 -3.34
N GLY A 22 5.76 5.92 -3.35
CA GLY A 22 4.95 5.48 -2.20
C GLY A 22 5.24 4.04 -1.78
N LEU A 23 5.36 3.11 -2.74
CA LEU A 23 5.75 1.71 -2.52
C LEU A 23 7.15 1.60 -1.90
N VAL A 24 8.11 2.35 -2.42
CA VAL A 24 9.48 2.39 -1.86
C VAL A 24 9.47 2.91 -0.42
N ALA A 25 8.69 3.96 -0.13
CA ALA A 25 8.55 4.48 1.23
C ALA A 25 7.90 3.44 2.17
N ILE A 26 6.89 2.71 1.71
CA ILE A 26 6.26 1.64 2.49
C ILE A 26 7.24 0.49 2.71
N LEU A 27 8.01 0.07 1.71
CA LEU A 27 9.01 -1.00 1.85
C LEU A 27 10.14 -0.59 2.80
N ALA A 28 10.63 0.64 2.68
CA ALA A 28 11.68 1.18 3.54
C ALA A 28 11.24 1.29 5.01
N THR A 29 9.95 1.46 5.26
CA THR A 29 9.42 1.68 6.60
C THR A 29 8.63 0.49 7.18
N GLY A 30 8.18 -0.43 6.35
CA GLY A 30 7.28 -1.54 6.71
C GLY A 30 7.89 -2.52 7.69
N GLY A 31 9.20 -2.76 7.63
CA GLY A 31 9.89 -3.61 8.62
C GLY A 31 9.89 -3.05 10.05
N LYS A 32 9.70 -1.73 10.22
CA LYS A 32 9.79 -1.05 11.53
C LYS A 32 8.42 -0.79 12.18
N PHE A 33 7.33 -0.90 11.42
CA PHE A 33 5.99 -0.55 11.90
C PHE A 33 5.15 -1.74 12.38
N GLY A 34 5.49 -2.97 12.01
CA GLY A 34 4.78 -4.17 12.49
C GLY A 34 4.79 -4.29 14.02
N ASP A 35 5.97 -4.15 14.63
CA ASP A 35 6.13 -4.28 16.09
C ASP A 35 5.46 -3.16 16.88
N ARG A 36 5.38 -1.95 16.30
CA ARG A 36 4.75 -0.79 16.96
C ARG A 36 3.24 -0.80 16.81
N GLN A 37 2.70 -1.18 15.66
CA GLN A 37 1.25 -1.34 15.48
C GLN A 37 0.70 -2.46 16.37
N ALA A 38 1.43 -3.57 16.51
CA ALA A 38 1.05 -4.65 17.41
C ALA A 38 0.94 -4.20 18.87
N ASN A 39 1.83 -3.31 19.34
CA ASN A 39 1.77 -2.82 20.72
C ASN A 39 0.62 -1.81 20.94
N ILE A 40 0.31 -0.97 19.94
CA ILE A 40 -0.80 0.00 20.02
C ILE A 40 -2.16 -0.72 19.96
N GLU A 41 -2.32 -1.68 19.06
CA GLU A 41 -3.56 -2.46 18.95
C GLU A 41 -3.78 -3.34 20.19
N ARG A 42 -2.72 -3.91 20.78
CA ARG A 42 -2.80 -4.64 22.06
C ARG A 42 -3.33 -3.76 23.20
N GLN A 43 -2.89 -2.50 23.29
CA GLN A 43 -3.39 -1.56 24.30
C GLN A 43 -4.85 -1.15 24.06
N GLY A 44 -5.26 -1.00 22.80
CA GLY A 44 -6.65 -0.73 22.43
C GLY A 44 -7.57 -1.88 22.82
N GLN A 45 -7.19 -3.11 22.46
CA GLN A 45 -7.98 -4.31 22.75
C GLN A 45 -8.06 -4.63 24.23
N ALA A 46 -7.01 -4.36 25.01
CA ALA A 46 -7.08 -4.48 26.47
C ALA A 46 -8.14 -3.56 27.08
N ARG A 47 -8.33 -2.35 26.51
CA ARG A 47 -9.37 -1.42 26.96
C ARG A 47 -10.77 -1.86 26.50
N THR A 48 -10.89 -2.37 25.27
CA THR A 48 -12.15 -2.90 24.75
C THR A 48 -12.60 -4.15 25.51
N ALA A 49 -11.69 -5.07 25.85
CA ALA A 49 -12.01 -6.30 26.60
C ALA A 49 -12.49 -6.03 28.04
N VAL A 50 -11.97 -4.98 28.69
CA VAL A 50 -12.46 -4.51 29.99
C VAL A 50 -13.83 -3.83 29.86
N ALA A 51 -14.06 -3.08 28.79
CA ALA A 51 -15.34 -2.40 28.55
C ALA A 51 -16.47 -3.36 28.12
N GLU A 52 -16.16 -4.41 27.37
CA GLU A 52 -17.11 -5.44 26.94
C GLU A 52 -17.42 -6.49 28.03
N GLY A 53 -16.78 -6.41 29.21
CA GLY A 53 -17.01 -7.35 30.31
C GLY A 53 -16.46 -8.77 30.10
N SER A 54 -15.63 -8.96 29.07
CA SER A 54 -14.90 -10.20 28.77
C SER A 54 -13.76 -10.48 29.76
N LEU A 55 -13.33 -9.43 30.46
CA LEU A 55 -12.24 -9.46 31.41
C LEU A 55 -12.81 -9.10 32.79
N ASP A 56 -13.12 -10.12 33.59
CA ASP A 56 -13.61 -9.91 34.96
C ASP A 56 -12.41 -9.59 35.87
N ILE A 57 -12.32 -8.33 36.30
CA ILE A 57 -11.25 -7.86 37.19
C ILE A 57 -11.76 -8.05 38.62
N ASN A 58 -11.41 -9.17 39.23
CA ASN A 58 -11.72 -9.43 40.62
C ASN A 58 -10.58 -8.89 41.50
N GLU A 59 -10.90 -7.90 42.34
CA GLU A 59 -9.98 -7.29 43.29
C GLU A 59 -10.16 -7.98 44.64
N ASP A 60 -9.17 -8.79 45.04
CA ASP A 60 -9.21 -9.43 46.35
C ASP A 60 -9.00 -8.38 47.45
N SER A 61 -9.52 -8.67 48.65
CA SER A 61 -9.45 -7.86 49.88
C SER A 61 -8.04 -7.45 50.32
N THR A 62 -7.01 -8.04 49.70
CA THR A 62 -5.58 -7.73 49.86
C THR A 62 -5.03 -6.71 48.84
N GLY A 63 -5.88 -6.20 47.94
CA GLY A 63 -5.49 -5.26 46.87
C GLY A 63 -4.83 -5.92 45.66
N ARG A 64 -4.87 -7.25 45.55
CA ARG A 64 -4.36 -8.00 44.39
C ARG A 64 -5.45 -8.13 43.33
N LYS A 65 -5.16 -7.65 42.12
CA LYS A 65 -6.02 -7.77 40.94
C LYS A 65 -5.70 -9.07 40.22
N SER A 66 -6.66 -9.99 40.14
CA SER A 66 -6.54 -11.21 39.34
C SER A 66 -7.56 -11.16 38.20
N SER A 67 -7.14 -11.53 36.99
CA SER A 67 -8.01 -11.58 35.81
C SER A 67 -8.36 -13.03 35.48
N SER A 68 -9.66 -13.36 35.49
CA SER A 68 -10.19 -14.65 35.05
C SER A 68 -10.92 -14.46 33.73
N GLY A 69 -10.39 -15.03 32.66
CA GLY A 69 -10.87 -14.91 31.29
C GLY A 69 -9.68 -14.96 30.34
N VAL A 70 -9.82 -15.60 29.18
CA VAL A 70 -8.76 -15.64 28.16
C VAL A 70 -9.21 -14.74 27.01
N PRO A 71 -8.97 -13.42 27.05
CA PRO A 71 -9.27 -12.57 25.91
C PRO A 71 -8.35 -12.98 24.76
N HIS A 72 -8.94 -13.19 23.58
CA HIS A 72 -8.18 -13.41 22.36
C HIS A 72 -7.59 -12.07 21.92
N TYR A 73 -6.37 -11.77 22.37
CA TYR A 73 -5.66 -10.56 21.96
C TYR A 73 -5.05 -10.75 20.56
N SER A 74 -5.10 -9.71 19.73
CA SER A 74 -4.38 -9.68 18.45
C SER A 74 -2.88 -9.82 18.70
N GLN A 75 -2.32 -10.86 18.09
CA GLN A 75 -0.90 -11.16 18.17
C GLN A 75 -0.12 -10.33 17.15
N PRO A 76 1.19 -10.09 17.36
CA PRO A 76 2.05 -9.48 16.35
C PRO A 76 1.98 -10.30 15.05
N GLY A 77 1.35 -9.75 14.00
CA GLY A 77 1.06 -10.44 12.74
C GLY A 77 -0.43 -10.48 12.35
N GLU A 78 -1.34 -10.29 13.31
CA GLU A 78 -2.79 -10.16 13.09
C GLU A 78 -3.27 -8.73 13.40
N THR A 79 -2.60 -7.73 12.82
CA THR A 79 -3.09 -6.36 12.94
C THR A 79 -4.38 -6.16 12.15
N GLN A 80 -5.38 -5.49 12.75
CA GLN A 80 -6.70 -5.29 12.14
C GLN A 80 -6.63 -4.31 10.96
N VAL A 81 -5.70 -3.35 11.02
CA VAL A 81 -5.40 -2.43 9.92
C VAL A 81 -4.13 -2.90 9.20
N LYS A 82 -4.28 -3.91 8.33
CA LYS A 82 -3.15 -4.41 7.53
C LYS A 82 -2.72 -3.34 6.53
N LEU A 83 -1.42 -3.08 6.42
CA LEU A 83 -0.81 -2.22 5.38
C LEU A 83 -0.93 -2.83 3.96
N TRP A 84 -1.33 -4.09 3.88
CA TRP A 84 -1.37 -4.87 2.64
C TRP A 84 -2.30 -4.31 1.55
N PRO A 85 -3.53 -3.81 1.83
CA PRO A 85 -4.39 -3.20 0.81
C PRO A 85 -3.76 -1.97 0.16
N LEU A 86 -2.99 -1.18 0.92
CA LEU A 86 -2.29 -0.01 0.40
C LEU A 86 -1.20 -0.45 -0.60
N VAL A 87 -0.41 -1.47 -0.22
CA VAL A 87 0.62 -2.06 -1.08
C VAL A 87 -0.01 -2.61 -2.36
N VAL A 88 -1.08 -3.40 -2.26
CA VAL A 88 -1.78 -3.98 -3.41
C VAL A 88 -2.31 -2.87 -4.33
N THR A 89 -2.97 -1.87 -3.77
CA THR A 89 -3.55 -0.78 -4.56
C THR A 89 -2.48 -0.01 -5.33
N LEU A 90 -1.40 0.38 -4.65
CA LEU A 90 -0.28 1.09 -5.28
C LEU A 90 0.41 0.23 -6.34
N SER A 91 0.59 -1.07 -6.09
CA SER A 91 1.18 -1.99 -7.08
C SER A 91 0.30 -2.14 -8.32
N VAL A 92 -1.01 -2.29 -8.16
CA VAL A 92 -1.96 -2.37 -9.29
C VAL A 92 -1.92 -1.09 -10.12
N ILE A 93 -1.99 0.08 -9.48
CA ILE A 93 -1.92 1.37 -10.18
C ILE A 93 -0.60 1.53 -10.93
N THR A 94 0.52 1.17 -10.30
CA THR A 94 1.85 1.26 -10.90
C THR A 94 1.95 0.37 -12.14
N LEU A 95 1.53 -0.90 -12.05
CA LEU A 95 1.56 -1.85 -13.15
C LEU A 95 0.62 -1.46 -14.29
N ALA A 96 -0.58 -1.00 -13.97
CA ALA A 96 -1.55 -0.52 -14.97
C ALA A 96 -1.01 0.70 -15.72
N SER A 97 -0.42 1.66 -14.99
CA SER A 97 0.17 2.87 -15.57
C SER A 97 1.38 2.54 -16.44
N LEU A 98 2.24 1.62 -16.00
CA LEU A 98 3.38 1.15 -16.78
C LEU A 98 2.92 0.45 -18.07
N GLY A 99 1.88 -0.39 -17.98
CA GLY A 99 1.27 -1.03 -19.15
C GLY A 99 0.72 -0.03 -20.15
N MET A 100 0.01 1.00 -19.68
CA MET A 100 -0.50 2.07 -20.54
C MET A 100 0.62 2.91 -21.16
N LEU A 101 1.67 3.21 -20.41
CA LEU A 101 2.84 3.93 -20.93
C LEU A 101 3.56 3.13 -22.02
N VAL A 102 3.75 1.82 -21.82
CA VAL A 102 4.33 0.92 -22.83
C VAL A 102 3.44 0.87 -24.06
N ARG A 103 2.12 0.76 -23.88
CA ARG A 103 1.15 0.78 -24.98
C ARG A 103 1.25 2.09 -25.78
N GLU A 104 1.15 3.24 -25.12
CA GLU A 104 1.25 4.56 -25.76
C GLU A 104 2.52 4.67 -26.59
N ARG A 105 3.64 4.21 -26.03
CA ARG A 105 4.94 4.24 -26.72
C ARG A 105 5.02 3.35 -27.95
N LEU A 106 4.43 2.16 -27.89
CA LEU A 106 4.41 1.26 -29.04
C LEU A 106 3.52 1.82 -30.16
N PHE A 107 2.34 2.35 -29.82
CA PHE A 107 1.41 2.94 -30.80
C PHE A 107 1.95 4.24 -31.43
N SER A 108 2.61 5.11 -30.67
CA SER A 108 3.22 6.33 -31.25
C SER A 108 4.39 6.01 -32.19
N ARG A 109 5.14 4.94 -31.93
CA ARG A 109 6.25 4.52 -32.81
C ARG A 109 5.76 3.99 -34.16
N SER A 110 4.66 3.22 -34.19
CA SER A 110 4.09 2.71 -35.43
C SER A 110 3.56 3.82 -36.33
N ALA A 111 2.88 4.82 -35.76
CA ALA A 111 2.34 5.94 -36.54
C ALA A 111 3.44 6.77 -37.23
N ILE A 112 4.56 7.00 -36.54
CA ILE A 112 5.71 7.74 -37.10
C ILE A 112 6.38 6.94 -38.23
N ALA A 113 6.51 5.63 -38.08
CA ALA A 113 7.11 4.77 -39.10
C ALA A 113 6.26 4.70 -40.38
N GLU A 114 4.94 4.71 -40.25
CA GLU A 114 4.01 4.74 -41.38
C GLU A 114 4.08 6.08 -42.14
N GLN A 115 4.23 7.19 -41.40
CA GLN A 115 4.34 8.51 -41.99
C GLN A 115 5.67 8.72 -42.75
N ASP A 116 6.82 8.27 -42.21
CA ASP A 116 8.11 8.31 -42.92
C ASP A 116 8.09 7.44 -44.20
N SER A 117 7.40 6.30 -44.14
CA SER A 117 7.23 5.42 -45.30
C SER A 117 6.35 6.03 -46.39
N ALA A 118 5.33 6.80 -46.02
CA ALA A 118 4.47 7.52 -46.94
C ALA A 118 5.18 8.72 -47.59
N GLU A 119 5.97 9.49 -46.82
CA GLU A 119 6.77 10.62 -47.32
C GLU A 119 7.84 10.17 -48.32
N ARG A 120 8.49 9.02 -48.10
CA ARG A 120 9.49 8.47 -49.04
C ARG A 120 8.92 7.92 -50.35
N ARG A 121 7.59 7.75 -50.45
CA ARG A 121 6.92 7.20 -51.64
C ARG A 121 6.29 8.25 -52.54
N GLY A 122 6.17 9.50 -52.10
CA GLY A 122 5.70 10.64 -52.89
C GLY A 122 6.85 11.41 -53.53
#